data_AF-A0A2V7W5K5-F1
#
_entry.id   AF-A0A2V7W5K5-F1
#
_cell.length_a   1.000
_cell.length_b   1.000
_cell.length_c   1.000
_cell.angle_alpha   90.00
_cell.angle_beta   90.00
_cell.angle_gamma   90.00
#
_symmetry.space_group_name_H-M   'P 1'
#
loop_
_entity.id
_entity.type
_entity.pdbx_description
1 polymer ?
#
loop_
_entity_poly.entity_id
_entity_poly.type
_entity_poly.pdbx_seq_one_letter_code
_entity_poly.pdbx_strand_id
1 'polypeptide(L)'
;MRTIIHPAEARRRFREFADGEITNANLAEGALLIALEDYPRLDIDRYLAQLDDLAARVARRGAPGEPPVFRLGHLHAEMFDVHGYRGEEIQYYDPRNAYLNEVIDRKSGLPIALSIIFLHLAQRVGLNAAGVGLPGHFIVKVTFELNEVYVDPFGGGTTLTLPEIGELLSRISDRQIRLANEHLAAWTPRQTLIRLLANLENMWRRAGDSRRAASARERLLLLDASPPAR
;
A
#
# COMPACT_ATOMS: atom_id res chain seq x y z
N MET A 1 25.86 10.02 -12.47
CA MET A 1 25.73 10.63 -11.12
C MET A 1 24.27 11.02 -10.94
N ARG A 2 23.54 10.47 -9.96
CA ARG A 2 22.11 10.82 -9.77
C ARG A 2 22.00 12.16 -9.03
N THR A 3 21.16 13.05 -9.54
CA THR A 3 20.88 14.35 -8.94
C THR A 3 20.20 14.16 -7.58
N ILE A 4 20.70 14.87 -6.56
CA ILE A 4 20.08 14.90 -5.24
C ILE A 4 18.88 15.85 -5.31
N ILE A 5 17.68 15.35 -4.99
CA ILE A 5 16.46 16.14 -4.95
C ILE A 5 16.34 16.80 -3.57
N HIS A 6 16.24 18.13 -3.56
CA HIS A 6 16.07 18.88 -2.32
C HIS A 6 14.70 18.56 -1.66
N PRO A 7 14.57 18.48 -0.32
CA PRO A 7 13.29 18.16 0.34
C PRO A 7 12.12 19.06 -0.09
N ALA A 8 12.37 20.35 -0.31
CA ALA A 8 11.34 21.28 -0.81
C ALA A 8 10.85 20.94 -2.22
N GLU A 9 11.75 20.43 -3.08
CA GLU A 9 11.41 19.95 -4.43
C GLU A 9 10.56 18.68 -4.34
N ALA A 10 10.97 17.71 -3.51
CA ALA A 10 10.20 16.50 -3.26
C ALA A 10 8.78 16.83 -2.76
N ARG A 11 8.67 17.79 -1.83
CA ARG A 11 7.38 18.25 -1.31
C ARG A 11 6.53 18.97 -2.36
N ARG A 12 7.13 19.76 -3.25
CA ARG A 12 6.40 20.38 -4.37
C ARG A 12 5.82 19.32 -5.29
N ARG A 13 6.61 18.32 -5.69
CA ARG A 13 6.16 17.20 -6.52
C ARG A 13 5.02 16.41 -5.87
N PHE A 14 5.11 16.14 -4.57
CA PHE A 14 4.03 15.45 -3.85
C PHE A 14 2.74 16.31 -3.76
N ARG A 15 2.85 17.64 -3.64
CA ARG A 15 1.69 18.54 -3.70
C ARG A 15 1.02 18.48 -5.07
N GLU A 16 1.80 18.62 -6.14
CA GLU A 16 1.29 18.55 -7.52
C GLU A 16 0.55 17.21 -7.76
N PHE A 17 1.08 16.11 -7.22
CA PHE A 17 0.41 14.81 -7.23
C PHE A 17 -0.88 14.80 -6.38
N ALA A 18 -0.85 15.37 -5.18
CA ALA A 18 -1.97 15.38 -4.24
C ALA A 18 -3.17 16.20 -4.77
N ASP A 19 -2.91 17.25 -5.54
CA ASP A 19 -3.92 18.09 -6.20
C ASP A 19 -4.57 17.37 -7.41
N GLY A 20 -3.94 16.31 -7.93
CA GLY A 20 -4.45 15.50 -9.02
C GLY A 20 -5.43 14.38 -8.60
N GLU A 21 -5.90 13.64 -9.60
CA GLU A 21 -6.69 12.43 -9.37
C GLU A 21 -5.78 11.29 -8.86
N ILE A 22 -6.17 10.67 -7.76
CA ILE A 22 -5.43 9.55 -7.16
C ILE A 22 -6.24 8.27 -7.37
N THR A 23 -5.71 7.39 -8.20
CA THR A 23 -6.30 6.10 -8.56
C THR A 23 -5.36 4.95 -8.17
N ASN A 24 -5.81 3.69 -8.30
CA ASN A 24 -4.90 2.55 -8.10
C ASN A 24 -3.73 2.54 -9.10
N ALA A 25 -3.88 3.18 -10.27
CA ALA A 25 -2.84 3.23 -11.29
C ALA A 25 -1.63 4.11 -10.90
N ASN A 26 -1.83 5.11 -10.03
CA ASN A 26 -0.78 6.01 -9.56
C ASN A 26 -0.55 5.96 -8.04
N LEU A 27 -1.20 5.04 -7.33
CA LEU A 27 -1.06 4.87 -5.88
C LEU A 27 0.39 4.55 -5.47
N ALA A 28 1.08 3.68 -6.21
CA ALA A 28 2.49 3.37 -5.97
C ALA A 28 3.41 4.57 -6.22
N GLU A 29 3.14 5.39 -7.23
CA GLU A 29 3.85 6.64 -7.49
C GLU A 29 3.69 7.60 -6.30
N GLY A 30 2.47 7.79 -5.81
CA GLY A 30 2.20 8.62 -4.63
C GLY A 30 2.98 8.16 -3.39
N ALA A 31 3.07 6.85 -3.16
CA ALA A 31 3.86 6.28 -2.07
C ALA A 31 5.38 6.47 -2.24
N LEU A 32 5.89 6.41 -3.48
CA LEU A 32 7.29 6.73 -3.79
C LEU A 32 7.60 8.23 -3.67
N LEU A 33 6.66 9.10 -4.05
CA LEU A 33 6.77 10.55 -3.84
C LEU A 33 6.81 10.91 -2.35
N ILE A 34 6.07 10.20 -1.49
CA ILE A 34 6.20 10.32 -0.03
C ILE A 34 7.62 9.96 0.40
N ALA A 35 8.17 8.85 -0.09
CA ALA A 35 9.53 8.44 0.25
C ALA A 35 10.62 9.41 -0.24
N LEU A 36 10.41 10.06 -1.39
CA LEU A 36 11.39 10.94 -2.04
C LEU A 36 11.96 12.02 -1.11
N GLU A 37 11.16 12.53 -0.18
CA GLU A 37 11.59 13.58 0.74
C GLU A 37 12.64 13.08 1.76
N ASP A 38 12.54 11.82 2.17
CA ASP A 38 13.49 11.18 3.09
C ASP A 38 14.62 10.42 2.35
N TYR A 39 14.42 10.15 1.06
CA TYR A 39 15.35 9.50 0.15
C TYR A 39 15.66 10.39 -1.07
N PRO A 40 16.50 11.44 -0.94
CA PRO A 40 16.79 12.43 -1.99
C PRO A 40 17.38 11.88 -3.31
N ARG A 41 17.86 10.63 -3.31
CA ARG A 41 18.45 9.96 -4.48
C ARG A 41 17.51 8.89 -5.06
N LEU A 42 16.30 8.79 -4.53
CA LEU A 42 15.27 7.87 -4.99
C LEU A 42 14.95 8.14 -6.46
N ASP A 43 14.92 7.07 -7.23
CA ASP A 43 14.60 7.07 -8.65
C ASP A 43 13.22 6.44 -8.80
N ILE A 44 12.19 7.28 -8.81
CA ILE A 44 10.79 6.85 -8.80
C ILE A 44 10.49 5.97 -10.02
N ASP A 45 10.93 6.40 -11.20
CA ASP A 45 10.68 5.69 -12.46
C ASP A 45 11.28 4.28 -12.45
N ARG A 46 12.47 4.12 -11.85
CA ARG A 46 13.08 2.79 -11.67
C ARG A 46 12.21 1.88 -10.79
N TYR A 47 11.68 2.36 -9.66
CA TYR A 47 10.85 1.52 -8.78
C TYR A 47 9.50 1.20 -9.42
N LEU A 48 8.90 2.15 -10.15
CA LEU A 48 7.70 1.90 -10.95
C LEU A 48 7.95 0.85 -12.03
N ALA A 49 9.06 0.95 -12.75
CA ALA A 49 9.45 -0.04 -13.76
C ALA A 49 9.67 -1.44 -13.15
N GLN A 50 10.24 -1.53 -11.94
CA GLN A 50 10.37 -2.81 -11.23
C GLN A 50 9.01 -3.43 -10.89
N LEU A 51 8.02 -2.62 -10.47
CA LEU A 51 6.67 -3.10 -10.22
C LEU A 51 5.95 -3.51 -11.52
N ASP A 52 6.19 -2.78 -12.61
CA ASP A 52 5.64 -3.13 -13.93
C ASP A 52 6.26 -4.41 -14.50
N ASP A 53 7.56 -4.63 -14.30
CA ASP A 53 8.24 -5.89 -14.63
C ASP A 53 7.67 -7.07 -13.84
N LEU A 54 7.38 -6.86 -12.55
CA LEU A 54 6.74 -7.85 -11.69
C LEU A 54 5.32 -8.16 -12.18
N ALA A 55 4.52 -7.15 -12.52
CA ALA A 55 3.19 -7.33 -13.09
C ALA A 55 3.22 -8.05 -14.44
N ALA A 56 4.22 -7.77 -15.29
CA ALA A 56 4.41 -8.46 -16.55
C ALA A 56 4.74 -9.95 -16.34
N ARG A 57 5.44 -10.32 -15.26
CA ARG A 57 5.64 -11.74 -14.87
C ARG A 57 4.33 -12.40 -14.46
N VAL A 58 3.48 -11.71 -13.69
CA VAL A 58 2.13 -12.20 -13.36
C VAL A 58 1.33 -12.46 -14.64
N ALA A 59 1.29 -11.50 -15.56
CA ALA A 59 0.55 -11.61 -16.81
C ALA A 59 1.04 -12.77 -17.69
N ARG A 60 2.35 -13.02 -17.74
CA ARG A 60 2.95 -14.13 -18.52
C ARG A 60 2.62 -15.53 -17.99
N ARG A 61 2.16 -15.67 -16.75
CA ARG A 61 1.74 -16.96 -16.19
C ARG A 61 0.37 -17.39 -16.71
N GLY A 62 -0.46 -16.43 -17.10
CA GLY A 62 -1.82 -16.67 -17.56
C GLY A 62 -1.97 -16.63 -19.07
N ALA A 63 -3.21 -16.86 -19.50
CA ALA A 63 -3.66 -16.76 -20.88
C ALA A 63 -4.70 -15.62 -21.04
N PRO A 64 -4.83 -15.04 -22.25
CA PRO A 64 -5.86 -14.06 -22.52
C PRO A 64 -7.27 -14.60 -22.21
N GLY A 65 -8.08 -13.80 -21.52
CA GLY A 65 -9.48 -14.15 -21.19
C GLY A 65 -9.65 -15.07 -19.97
N GLU A 66 -8.58 -15.36 -19.23
CA GLU A 66 -8.71 -16.17 -18.02
C GLU A 66 -9.60 -15.52 -16.94
N PRO A 67 -10.41 -16.34 -16.24
CA PRO A 67 -11.22 -15.87 -15.12
C PRO A 67 -10.37 -15.13 -14.07
N PRO A 68 -10.90 -14.04 -13.48
CA PRO A 68 -10.16 -13.24 -12.51
C PRO A 68 -9.51 -14.03 -11.35
N VAL A 69 -10.13 -15.13 -10.90
CA VAL A 69 -9.58 -15.96 -9.82
C VAL A 69 -8.22 -16.58 -10.17
N PHE A 70 -7.99 -16.96 -11.42
CA PHE A 70 -6.69 -17.49 -11.86
C PHE A 70 -5.64 -16.39 -11.89
N ARG A 71 -6.01 -15.18 -12.36
CA ARG A 71 -5.13 -14.00 -12.33
C ARG A 71 -4.74 -13.62 -10.90
N LEU A 72 -5.67 -13.74 -9.94
CA LEU A 72 -5.36 -13.58 -8.52
C LEU A 72 -4.35 -14.64 -8.04
N GLY A 73 -4.54 -15.91 -8.42
CA GLY A 73 -3.58 -16.98 -8.11
C GLY A 73 -2.19 -16.75 -8.70
N HIS A 74 -2.09 -16.24 -9.94
CA HIS A 74 -0.82 -15.87 -10.55
C HIS A 74 -0.14 -14.71 -9.83
N LEU A 75 -0.92 -13.70 -9.42
CA LEU A 75 -0.42 -12.57 -8.63
C LEU A 75 0.14 -13.07 -7.31
N HIS A 76 -0.63 -13.90 -6.60
CA HIS A 76 -0.21 -14.50 -5.35
C HIS A 76 1.13 -15.24 -5.51
N ALA A 77 1.20 -16.14 -6.48
CA ALA A 77 2.38 -16.98 -6.67
C ALA A 77 3.61 -16.20 -7.17
N GLU A 78 3.44 -15.08 -7.86
CA GLU A 78 4.57 -14.24 -8.25
C GLU A 78 5.07 -13.38 -7.08
N MET A 79 4.16 -12.72 -6.37
CA MET A 79 4.50 -11.79 -5.30
C MET A 79 4.96 -12.53 -4.04
N PHE A 80 4.19 -13.51 -3.57
CA PHE A 80 4.46 -14.17 -2.29
C PHE A 80 5.37 -15.38 -2.46
N ASP A 81 5.06 -16.30 -3.37
CA ASP A 81 5.83 -17.56 -3.46
C ASP A 81 7.20 -17.38 -4.14
N VAL A 82 7.24 -16.64 -5.26
CA VAL A 82 8.51 -16.43 -6.00
C VAL A 82 9.32 -15.28 -5.43
N HIS A 83 8.69 -14.14 -5.13
CA HIS A 83 9.43 -12.98 -4.64
C HIS A 83 9.60 -12.97 -3.13
N GLY A 84 8.71 -13.59 -2.35
CA GLY A 84 8.86 -13.71 -0.89
C GLY A 84 8.42 -12.46 -0.12
N TYR A 85 7.51 -11.65 -0.68
CA TYR A 85 6.97 -10.50 0.05
C TYR A 85 6.25 -10.96 1.33
N ARG A 86 6.53 -10.32 2.47
CA ARG A 86 5.92 -10.69 3.77
C ARG A 86 5.93 -9.57 4.79
N GLY A 87 5.08 -9.66 5.80
CA GLY A 87 5.07 -8.73 6.92
C GLY A 87 6.39 -8.66 7.69
N GLU A 88 6.74 -7.47 8.18
CA GLU A 88 7.82 -7.27 9.16
C GLU A 88 7.23 -7.25 10.57
N GLU A 89 7.47 -8.32 11.34
CA GLU A 89 6.94 -8.46 12.71
C GLU A 89 7.94 -8.06 13.79
N ILE A 90 9.24 -8.21 13.54
CA ILE A 90 10.29 -8.04 14.56
C ILE A 90 10.55 -6.54 14.76
N GLN A 91 10.82 -5.83 13.68
CA GLN A 91 11.09 -4.39 13.71
C GLN A 91 9.86 -3.59 13.26
N TYR A 92 8.66 -3.99 13.68
CA TYR A 92 7.39 -3.48 13.16
C TYR A 92 7.30 -1.95 13.09
N TYR A 93 7.77 -1.25 14.13
CA TYR A 93 7.72 0.22 14.23
C TYR A 93 8.86 0.96 13.52
N ASP A 94 9.72 0.26 12.79
CA ASP A 94 10.74 0.89 11.95
C ASP A 94 10.07 1.63 10.77
N PRO A 95 10.27 2.95 10.60
CA PRO A 95 9.73 3.72 9.48
C PRO A 95 10.05 3.15 8.10
N ARG A 96 11.17 2.42 7.94
CA ARG A 96 11.53 1.74 6.69
C ARG A 96 10.46 0.75 6.21
N ASN A 97 9.63 0.24 7.12
CA ASN A 97 8.53 -0.67 6.77
C ASN A 97 7.36 0.04 6.07
N ALA A 98 7.30 1.38 6.09
CA ALA A 98 6.28 2.16 5.42
C ALA A 98 6.76 2.77 4.08
N TYR A 99 8.06 2.93 3.86
CA TYR A 99 8.58 3.52 2.62
C TYR A 99 8.58 2.48 1.49
N LEU A 100 7.84 2.76 0.42
CA LEU A 100 7.62 1.76 -0.64
C LEU A 100 8.92 1.29 -1.31
N ASN A 101 9.92 2.16 -1.47
CA ASN A 101 11.23 1.78 -2.01
C ASN A 101 11.95 0.75 -1.12
N GLU A 102 11.92 0.94 0.20
CA GLU A 102 12.50 0.00 1.16
C GLU A 102 11.75 -1.33 1.16
N VAL A 103 10.42 -1.29 1.07
CA VAL A 103 9.57 -2.49 1.06
C VAL A 103 9.79 -3.29 -0.22
N ILE A 104 9.97 -2.64 -1.37
CA ILE A 104 10.33 -3.32 -2.63
C ILE A 104 11.70 -4.00 -2.53
N ASP A 105 12.71 -3.30 -1.99
CA ASP A 105 14.07 -3.82 -1.91
C ASP A 105 14.21 -4.94 -0.86
N ARG A 106 13.62 -4.75 0.32
CA ARG A 106 13.66 -5.71 1.44
C ARG A 106 12.65 -6.83 1.30
N LYS A 107 11.63 -6.64 0.46
CA LYS A 107 10.46 -7.51 0.32
C LYS A 107 9.73 -7.74 1.65
N SER A 108 9.82 -6.77 2.54
CA SER A 108 9.19 -6.82 3.86
C SER A 108 8.81 -5.44 4.36
N GLY A 109 7.62 -5.33 4.97
CA GLY A 109 7.08 -4.04 5.37
C GLY A 109 5.74 -4.13 6.11
N LEU A 110 5.07 -2.99 6.20
CA LEU A 110 3.76 -2.86 6.82
C LEU A 110 2.65 -3.44 5.94
N PRO A 111 1.50 -3.79 6.56
CA PRO A 111 0.33 -4.27 5.82
C PRO A 111 -0.09 -3.32 4.69
N ILE A 112 -0.10 -2.02 4.95
CA ILE A 112 -0.50 -1.01 3.97
C ILE A 112 0.50 -0.87 2.82
N ALA A 113 1.81 -0.97 3.08
CA ALA A 113 2.84 -0.82 2.06
C ALA A 113 2.88 -2.04 1.13
N LEU A 114 2.76 -3.25 1.69
CA LEU A 114 2.61 -4.49 0.93
C LEU A 114 1.31 -4.48 0.11
N SER A 115 0.23 -3.94 0.66
CA SER A 115 -1.04 -3.79 -0.06
C SER A 115 -0.94 -2.82 -1.24
N ILE A 116 -0.14 -1.76 -1.15
CA ILE A 116 0.09 -0.85 -2.29
C ILE A 116 0.78 -1.59 -3.45
N ILE A 117 1.77 -2.45 -3.16
CA ILE A 117 2.41 -3.31 -4.17
C ILE A 117 1.36 -4.24 -4.79
N PHE A 118 0.56 -4.92 -3.96
CA PHE A 118 -0.49 -5.82 -4.44
C PHE A 118 -1.48 -5.09 -5.36
N LEU A 119 -1.96 -3.90 -4.96
CA LEU A 119 -2.91 -3.11 -5.73
C LEU A 119 -2.33 -2.65 -7.08
N HIS A 120 -1.04 -2.30 -7.11
CA HIS A 120 -0.35 -1.97 -8.37
C HIS A 120 -0.35 -3.17 -9.32
N LEU A 121 0.03 -4.35 -8.83
CA LEU A 121 0.03 -5.58 -9.64
C LEU A 121 -1.37 -5.94 -10.11
N ALA A 122 -2.36 -5.89 -9.20
CA ALA A 122 -3.76 -6.19 -9.48
C ALA A 122 -4.31 -5.31 -10.60
N GLN A 123 -4.04 -3.99 -10.54
CA GLN A 123 -4.43 -3.04 -11.59
C GLN A 123 -3.82 -3.41 -12.94
N ARG A 124 -2.52 -3.76 -12.98
CA ARG A 124 -1.81 -4.12 -14.22
C ARG A 124 -2.30 -5.41 -14.85
N VAL A 125 -2.84 -6.33 -14.08
CA VAL A 125 -3.41 -7.59 -14.59
C VAL A 125 -4.94 -7.58 -14.68
N GLY A 126 -5.56 -6.40 -14.55
CA GLY A 126 -7.00 -6.20 -14.74
C GLY A 126 -7.88 -6.81 -13.65
N LEU A 127 -7.38 -6.88 -12.42
CA LEU A 127 -8.16 -7.27 -11.25
C LEU A 127 -8.80 -6.05 -10.61
N ASN A 128 -10.10 -6.14 -10.30
CA ASN A 128 -10.78 -5.12 -9.51
C ASN A 128 -10.43 -5.33 -8.03
N ALA A 129 -9.50 -4.54 -7.52
CA ALA A 129 -9.01 -4.62 -6.16
C ALA A 129 -9.02 -3.25 -5.47
N ALA A 130 -9.30 -3.24 -4.17
CA ALA A 130 -9.25 -2.04 -3.35
C ALA A 130 -8.68 -2.36 -1.97
N GLY A 131 -8.01 -1.39 -1.36
CA GLY A 131 -7.57 -1.51 0.03
C GLY A 131 -8.76 -1.51 0.99
N VAL A 132 -8.61 -2.18 2.12
CA VAL A 132 -9.55 -2.14 3.24
C VAL A 132 -8.75 -1.85 4.51
N GLY A 133 -9.00 -0.68 5.09
CA GLY A 133 -8.34 -0.29 6.33
C GLY A 133 -9.04 -0.87 7.55
N LEU A 134 -8.31 -1.68 8.31
CA LEU A 134 -8.76 -2.20 9.59
C LEU A 134 -8.02 -1.44 10.72
N PRO A 135 -8.60 -1.31 11.92
CA PRO A 135 -7.85 -0.94 13.11
C PRO A 135 -6.57 -1.78 13.23
N GLY A 136 -5.41 -1.13 13.22
CA GLY A 136 -4.07 -1.73 13.33
C GLY A 136 -3.66 -2.75 12.26
N HIS A 137 -4.44 -2.95 11.19
CA HIS A 137 -4.08 -3.80 10.05
C HIS A 137 -4.55 -3.22 8.72
N PHE A 138 -4.17 -3.81 7.59
CA PHE A 138 -4.65 -3.39 6.28
C PHE A 138 -4.65 -4.58 5.34
N ILE A 139 -5.77 -4.82 4.66
CA ILE A 139 -5.95 -5.95 3.75
C ILE A 139 -6.40 -5.45 2.38
N VAL A 140 -6.47 -6.35 1.41
CA VAL A 140 -6.99 -6.05 0.07
C VAL A 140 -8.27 -6.83 -0.17
N LYS A 141 -9.28 -6.15 -0.68
CA LYS A 141 -10.49 -6.78 -1.21
C LYS A 141 -10.37 -6.89 -2.73
N VAL A 142 -10.60 -8.07 -3.27
CA VAL A 142 -10.69 -8.32 -4.71
C VAL A 142 -12.10 -8.76 -5.05
N THR A 143 -12.73 -8.06 -5.99
CA THR A 143 -14.13 -8.31 -6.36
C THR A 143 -14.22 -8.96 -7.73
N PHE A 144 -14.98 -10.06 -7.82
CA PHE A 144 -15.23 -10.82 -9.03
C PHE A 144 -16.73 -11.04 -9.21
N GLU A 145 -17.34 -10.41 -10.21
CA GLU A 145 -18.79 -10.52 -10.45
C GLU A 145 -19.61 -10.21 -9.19
N LEU A 146 -20.17 -11.24 -8.53
CA LEU A 146 -20.97 -11.16 -7.29
C LEU A 146 -20.20 -11.61 -6.03
N ASN A 147 -18.91 -11.94 -6.14
CA ASN A 147 -18.08 -12.46 -5.07
C ASN A 147 -16.99 -11.46 -4.67
N GLU A 148 -16.59 -11.53 -3.40
CA GLU A 148 -15.46 -10.79 -2.86
C GLU A 148 -14.51 -11.74 -2.15
N VAL A 149 -13.22 -11.53 -2.36
CA VAL A 149 -12.13 -12.24 -1.68
C VAL A 149 -11.29 -11.23 -0.93
N TYR A 150 -10.98 -11.54 0.33
CA TYR A 150 -10.12 -10.72 1.16
C TYR A 150 -8.74 -11.37 1.23
N VAL A 151 -7.70 -10.61 0.93
CA VAL A 151 -6.31 -11.07 0.89
C VAL A 151 -5.53 -10.27 1.91
N ASP A 152 -4.66 -10.92 2.68
CA ASP A 152 -3.72 -10.30 3.59
C ASP A 152 -2.28 -10.33 3.02
N PRO A 153 -1.82 -9.25 2.36
CA PRO A 153 -0.44 -9.16 1.91
C PRO A 153 0.60 -9.19 3.03
N PHE A 154 0.25 -8.77 4.25
CA PHE A 154 1.16 -8.88 5.40
C PHE A 154 1.34 -10.34 5.81
N GLY A 155 0.24 -11.09 5.87
CA GLY A 155 0.20 -12.53 6.12
C GLY A 155 0.61 -13.40 4.91
N GLY A 156 1.47 -12.88 4.03
CA GLY A 156 2.01 -13.62 2.88
C GLY A 156 0.99 -13.95 1.80
N GLY A 157 -0.07 -13.16 1.65
CA GLY A 157 -1.10 -13.37 0.63
C GLY A 157 -2.24 -14.28 1.07
N THR A 158 -2.31 -14.65 2.35
CA THR A 158 -3.38 -15.50 2.88
C THR A 158 -4.76 -14.93 2.57
N THR A 159 -5.65 -15.77 2.04
CA THR A 159 -7.06 -15.43 1.86
C THR A 159 -7.78 -15.51 3.20
N LEU A 160 -8.47 -14.44 3.58
CA LEU A 160 -9.19 -14.34 4.84
C LEU A 160 -10.71 -14.55 4.64
N THR A 161 -11.29 -15.29 5.58
CA THR A 161 -12.74 -15.39 5.76
C THR A 161 -13.27 -14.25 6.65
N LEU A 162 -14.58 -14.00 6.63
CA LEU A 162 -15.19 -12.98 7.49
C LEU A 162 -14.94 -13.24 9.00
N PRO A 163 -15.05 -14.48 9.52
CA PRO A 163 -14.68 -14.77 10.91
C PRO A 163 -13.23 -14.39 11.24
N GLU A 164 -12.26 -14.73 10.38
CA GLU A 164 -10.84 -14.41 10.60
C GLU A 164 -10.59 -12.90 10.60
N ILE A 165 -11.29 -12.12 9.75
CA ILE A 165 -11.23 -10.66 9.81
C ILE A 165 -11.80 -10.14 11.14
N GLY A 166 -12.89 -10.75 11.64
CA GLY A 166 -13.44 -10.45 12.96
C GLY A 166 -12.45 -10.72 14.11
N GLU A 167 -11.66 -11.78 13.99
CA GLU A 167 -10.58 -12.06 14.95
C GLU A 167 -9.46 -11.02 14.89
N LEU A 168 -9.04 -10.60 13.69
CA LEU A 168 -8.05 -9.52 13.52
C LEU A 168 -8.51 -8.23 14.19
N LEU A 169 -9.79 -7.85 14.03
CA LEU A 169 -10.37 -6.68 14.69
C LEU A 169 -10.35 -6.80 16.22
N SER A 170 -10.64 -7.99 16.74
CA SER A 170 -10.72 -8.26 18.17
C SER A 170 -9.36 -8.26 18.87
N ARG A 171 -8.25 -8.53 18.15
CA ARG A 171 -6.89 -8.52 18.72
C ARG A 171 -6.37 -7.13 19.05
N ILE A 172 -6.92 -6.09 18.43
CA ILE A 172 -6.37 -4.73 18.46
C ILE A 172 -7.21 -3.80 19.37
N SER A 173 -8.41 -4.23 19.75
CA SER A 173 -9.27 -3.47 20.65
C SER A 173 -9.60 -4.28 21.90
N ASP A 174 -9.43 -3.68 23.08
CA ASP A 174 -9.95 -4.24 24.35
C ASP A 174 -11.48 -4.35 24.36
N ARG A 175 -12.17 -3.73 23.41
CA ARG A 175 -13.59 -3.90 23.16
C ARG A 175 -13.77 -4.91 22.02
N GLN A 176 -14.68 -5.88 22.19
CA GLN A 176 -15.10 -6.74 21.09
C GLN A 176 -15.74 -5.89 19.98
N ILE A 177 -14.94 -5.47 19.00
CA ILE A 177 -15.44 -4.85 17.78
C ILE A 177 -16.09 -5.97 16.98
N ARG A 178 -17.43 -5.93 16.89
CA ARG A 178 -18.14 -6.83 15.99
C ARG A 178 -17.88 -6.38 14.56
N LEU A 179 -17.52 -7.34 13.70
CA LEU A 179 -17.36 -7.08 12.28
C LEU A 179 -18.69 -6.52 11.73
N ALA A 180 -18.56 -5.44 10.96
CA ALA A 180 -19.67 -4.77 10.31
C ALA A 180 -19.24 -4.39 8.89
N ASN A 181 -20.19 -4.27 7.97
CA ASN A 181 -19.91 -4.03 6.54
C ASN A 181 -19.09 -2.75 6.30
N GLU A 182 -19.23 -1.74 7.15
CA GLU A 182 -18.41 -0.51 7.10
C GLU A 182 -16.91 -0.77 7.26
N HIS A 183 -16.52 -1.80 8.02
CA HIS A 183 -15.12 -2.20 8.19
C HIS A 183 -14.55 -2.87 6.92
N LEU A 184 -15.41 -3.34 6.03
CA LEU A 184 -15.07 -4.01 4.77
C LEU A 184 -15.22 -3.09 3.56
N ALA A 185 -15.54 -1.82 3.80
CA ALA A 185 -15.69 -0.82 2.75
C ALA A 185 -14.36 -0.62 2.02
N ALA A 186 -14.43 -0.57 0.69
CA ALA A 186 -13.29 -0.25 -0.15
C ALA A 186 -12.79 1.17 0.16
N TRP A 187 -11.51 1.29 0.48
CA TRP A 187 -10.86 2.57 0.66
C TRP A 187 -10.42 3.15 -0.68
N THR A 188 -10.52 4.47 -0.79
CA THR A 188 -9.94 5.18 -1.92
C THR A 188 -8.41 5.14 -1.84
N PRO A 189 -7.71 5.26 -2.99
CA PRO A 189 -6.26 5.43 -3.03
C PRO A 189 -5.78 6.62 -2.17
N ARG A 190 -6.53 7.72 -2.13
CA ARG A 190 -6.26 8.88 -1.26
C ARG A 190 -6.30 8.50 0.23
N GLN A 191 -7.33 7.78 0.68
CA GLN A 191 -7.40 7.28 2.07
C GLN A 191 -6.21 6.38 2.42
N THR A 192 -5.75 5.58 1.46
CA THR A 192 -4.57 4.71 1.64
C THR A 192 -3.30 5.56 1.88
N LEU A 193 -3.06 6.59 1.08
CA LEU A 193 -1.89 7.47 1.27
C LEU A 193 -1.97 8.29 2.57
N ILE A 194 -3.16 8.76 2.96
CA ILE A 194 -3.39 9.44 4.24
C ILE A 194 -2.98 8.51 5.39
N ARG A 195 -3.41 7.25 5.36
CA ARG A 195 -3.07 6.27 6.40
C ARG A 195 -1.59 5.89 6.38
N LEU A 196 -0.96 5.83 5.20
CA LEU A 196 0.48 5.59 5.09
C LEU A 196 1.28 6.71 5.78
N LEU A 197 0.90 7.97 5.56
CA LEU A 197 1.51 9.13 6.21
C LEU A 197 1.22 9.17 7.71
N ALA A 198 0.01 8.80 8.15
CA ALA A 198 -0.32 8.69 9.56
C ALA A 198 0.53 7.61 10.27
N ASN A 199 0.81 6.50 9.59
CA ASN A 199 1.72 5.46 10.11
C ASN A 199 3.15 6.02 10.24
N LEU A 200 3.66 6.70 9.21
CA LEU A 200 4.97 7.36 9.25
C LEU A 200 5.07 8.41 10.37
N GLU A 201 4.06 9.28 10.53
CA GLU A 201 4.02 10.27 11.62
C GLU A 201 4.14 9.57 12.97
N ASN A 202 3.36 8.52 13.21
CA ASN A 202 3.38 7.79 14.47
C ASN A 202 4.72 7.07 14.72
N MET A 203 5.31 6.47 13.68
CA MET A 203 6.60 5.79 13.79
C MET A 203 7.73 6.78 14.08
N TRP A 204 7.78 7.91 13.39
CA TRP A 204 8.78 8.95 13.65
C TRP A 204 8.60 9.60 15.03
N ARG A 205 7.36 9.78 15.51
CA ARG A 205 7.09 10.20 16.90
C ARG A 205 7.66 9.20 17.91
N ARG A 206 7.42 7.89 17.70
CA ARG A 206 7.95 6.83 18.56
C ARG A 206 9.49 6.77 18.53
N ALA A 207 10.09 7.06 17.38
CA ALA A 207 11.55 7.14 17.23
C ALA A 207 12.16 8.45 17.79
N GLY A 208 11.35 9.39 18.27
CA GLY A 208 11.82 10.69 18.78
C GLY A 208 12.22 11.71 17.72
N ASP A 209 11.98 11.43 16.42
CA ASP A 209 12.28 12.37 15.33
C ASP A 209 11.06 13.27 15.06
N SER A 210 10.94 14.33 15.87
CA SER A 210 9.85 15.29 15.74
C SER A 210 9.84 16.01 14.39
N ARG A 211 11.00 16.16 13.74
CA ARG A 211 11.11 16.85 12.44
C ARG A 211 10.47 16.01 11.34
N ARG A 212 10.79 14.73 11.25
CA ARG A 212 10.18 13.82 10.27
C ARG A 212 8.71 13.54 10.57
N ALA A 213 8.34 13.45 11.84
CA ALA A 213 6.93 13.36 12.23
C ALA A 213 6.12 14.58 11.75
N ALA A 214 6.62 15.80 11.96
CA ALA A 214 5.97 17.02 11.47
C ALA A 214 5.91 17.05 9.93
N SER A 215 6.98 16.66 9.24
CA SER A 215 7.01 16.57 7.78
C SER A 215 5.98 15.55 7.23
N ALA A 216 5.79 14.40 7.87
CA ALA A 216 4.75 13.45 7.50
C ALA A 216 3.35 14.03 7.69
N ARG A 217 3.11 14.72 8.81
CA ARG A 217 1.85 15.43 9.09
C ARG A 217 1.55 16.53 8.07
N GLU A 218 2.55 17.32 7.69
CA GLU A 218 2.39 18.38 6.68
C GLU A 218 1.96 17.80 5.33
N ARG A 219 2.56 16.69 4.90
CA ARG A 219 2.16 15.96 3.68
C ARG A 219 0.75 15.38 3.79
N LEU A 220 0.36 14.90 4.97
CA LEU A 220 -1.01 14.41 5.22
C LEU A 220 -2.03 15.53 4.97
N LEU A 221 -1.76 16.74 5.46
CA LEU A 221 -2.63 17.90 5.25
C LEU A 221 -2.79 18.29 3.78
N LEU A 222 -1.83 17.96 2.90
CA LEU A 222 -1.96 18.19 1.46
C LEU A 222 -3.03 17.30 0.82
N LEU A 223 -3.15 16.06 1.32
CA LEU A 223 -4.15 15.11 0.83
C LEU A 223 -5.55 15.46 1.34
N ASP A 224 -5.66 15.97 2.57
CA ASP A 224 -6.94 16.37 3.20
C ASP A 224 -7.49 17.69 2.61
N ALA A 225 -6.62 18.63 2.25
CA ALA A 225 -7.03 19.92 1.69
C ALA A 225 -7.52 19.82 0.23
N SER A 226 -7.24 18.71 -0.44
CA SER A 226 -7.64 18.48 -1.83
C SER A 226 -9.04 17.84 -1.87
N PRO A 227 -10.04 18.46 -2.52
CA PRO A 227 -11.38 17.88 -2.61
C PRO A 227 -11.31 16.52 -3.34
N PRO A 228 -12.15 15.53 -2.96
CA PRO A 228 -12.27 14.31 -3.76
C PRO A 228 -12.66 14.69 -5.19
N ALA A 229 -11.96 14.11 -6.18
CA ALA A 229 -12.34 14.24 -7.58
C ALA A 229 -13.82 13.83 -7.73
N ARG A 230 -14.59 14.66 -8.43
CA ARG A 230 -16.04 14.50 -8.63
C ARG A 230 -16.36 13.32 -9.55
#